data_AF-A0A2E2YAD1-F1
#
_entry.id   AF-A0A2E2YAD1-F1
#
_cell.length_a   1.000
_cell.length_b   1.000
_cell.length_c   1.000
_cell.angle_alpha   90.00
_cell.angle_beta   90.00
_cell.angle_gamma   90.00
#
_symmetry.space_group_name_H-M   'P 1'
#
loop_
_entity.id
_entity.type
_entity.pdbx_description
1 polymer ?
#
loop_
_entity_poly.entity_id
_entity_poly.type
_entity_poly.pdbx_seq_one_letter_code
_entity_poly.pdbx_strand_id
1 'polypeptide(L)'
;MKLSSKVQKEVNDWWRIHGDTSYKPDWGKIKLSVANTREHNLRVCEICITLLEMGLPFATEARLKTGVRPDIIAPTHVLPIIEVLWSETNEDFLEKKSEKYHPDLFGKWILHSAKHEYNPRLIM
;
A
#
# COMPACT_ATOMS: atom_id res chain seq x y z
N MET A 1 4.78 0.67 -15.44
CA MET A 1 4.49 -0.76 -15.71
C MET A 1 3.36 -0.86 -16.73
N LYS A 2 3.42 -1.76 -17.71
CA LYS A 2 2.28 -2.03 -18.61
C LYS A 2 1.51 -3.23 -18.07
N LEU A 3 0.26 -3.03 -17.67
CA LEU A 3 -0.59 -4.10 -17.14
C LEU A 3 -1.28 -4.85 -18.27
N SER A 4 -1.51 -6.15 -18.08
CA SER A 4 -2.39 -6.91 -18.96
C SER A 4 -3.82 -6.38 -18.84
N SER A 5 -4.66 -6.59 -19.87
CA SER A 5 -6.05 -6.14 -19.86
C SER A 5 -6.86 -6.75 -18.70
N LYS A 6 -6.59 -8.01 -18.33
CA LYS A 6 -7.20 -8.66 -17.17
C LYS A 6 -6.82 -7.96 -15.86
N VAL A 7 -5.53 -7.75 -15.62
CA VAL A 7 -5.02 -7.09 -14.41
C VAL A 7 -5.48 -5.64 -14.34
N GLN A 8 -5.47 -4.93 -15.46
CA GLN A 8 -5.96 -3.55 -15.53
C GLN A 8 -7.44 -3.46 -15.14
N LYS A 9 -8.26 -4.44 -15.54
CA LYS A 9 -9.66 -4.52 -15.13
C LYS A 9 -9.79 -4.72 -13.62
N GLU A 10 -9.06 -5.67 -13.05
CA GLU A 10 -9.07 -5.95 -11.60
C GLU A 10 -8.66 -4.70 -10.79
N VAL A 11 -7.58 -4.02 -11.20
CA VAL A 11 -7.13 -2.77 -10.58
C VAL A 11 -8.22 -1.68 -10.66
N ASN A 12 -8.85 -1.53 -11.82
CA ASN A 12 -9.89 -0.51 -12.02
C ASN A 12 -11.15 -0.80 -11.20
N ASP A 13 -11.54 -2.07 -11.11
CA ASP A 13 -12.72 -2.50 -10.34
C ASP A 13 -12.47 -2.28 -8.84
N TRP A 14 -11.29 -2.66 -8.33
CA TRP A 14 -10.89 -2.36 -6.95
C TRP A 14 -10.86 -0.85 -6.69
N TRP A 15 -10.24 -0.06 -7.58
CA TRP A 15 -10.15 1.39 -7.43
C TRP A 15 -11.53 2.06 -7.45
N ARG A 16 -12.46 1.58 -8.29
CA ARG A 16 -13.83 2.10 -8.32
C ARG A 16 -14.54 1.92 -6.98
N ILE A 17 -14.23 0.88 -6.22
CA ILE A 17 -14.83 0.64 -4.90
C ILE A 17 -14.13 1.51 -3.84
N HIS A 18 -12.80 1.46 -3.76
CA HIS A 18 -12.05 1.99 -2.62
C HIS A 18 -11.34 3.33 -2.84
N GLY A 19 -11.03 3.68 -4.09
CA GLY A 19 -10.20 4.84 -4.44
C GLY A 19 -10.96 6.17 -4.49
N ASP A 20 -10.31 7.25 -4.07
CA ASP A 20 -10.83 8.61 -4.19
C ASP A 20 -10.97 8.99 -5.69
N THR A 21 -12.19 9.36 -6.11
CA THR A 21 -12.48 9.68 -7.52
C THR A 21 -11.85 10.98 -8.00
N SER A 22 -11.45 11.85 -7.06
CA SER A 22 -10.72 13.08 -7.37
C SER A 22 -9.23 12.85 -7.61
N TYR A 23 -8.74 11.64 -7.33
CA TYR A 23 -7.33 11.29 -7.42
C TYR A 23 -7.09 10.12 -8.36
N LYS A 24 -6.08 10.23 -9.22
CA LYS A 24 -5.64 9.13 -10.08
C LYS A 24 -4.26 8.66 -9.63
N PRO A 25 -4.13 7.43 -9.11
CA PRO A 25 -2.84 6.88 -8.71
C PRO A 25 -1.92 6.68 -9.91
N ASP A 26 -0.63 6.90 -9.67
CA ASP A 26 0.43 6.54 -10.60
C ASP A 26 0.86 5.08 -10.38
N TRP A 27 0.19 4.16 -11.08
CA TRP A 27 0.46 2.72 -10.94
C TRP A 27 1.90 2.35 -11.33
N GLY A 28 2.58 1.62 -10.44
CA GLY A 28 3.94 1.14 -10.62
C GLY A 28 5.01 2.23 -10.55
N LYS A 29 4.71 3.39 -9.96
CA LYS A 29 5.71 4.42 -9.62
C LYS A 29 5.90 4.48 -8.11
N ILE A 30 7.16 4.54 -7.69
CA ILE A 30 7.53 4.74 -6.29
C ILE A 30 7.64 6.25 -6.05
N LYS A 31 6.72 6.80 -5.27
CA LYS A 31 6.75 8.17 -4.77
C LYS A 31 7.06 8.12 -3.29
N LEU A 32 8.05 8.91 -2.88
CA LEU A 32 8.46 9.04 -1.49
C LEU A 32 8.09 10.43 -0.97
N SER A 33 7.78 10.52 0.31
CA SER A 33 7.42 11.78 0.96
C SER A 33 8.59 12.33 1.76
N VAL A 34 8.82 13.64 1.65
CA VAL A 34 9.80 14.35 2.48
C VAL A 34 9.38 14.47 3.95
N ALA A 35 8.11 14.20 4.25
CA ALA A 35 7.61 14.16 5.63
C ALA A 35 7.99 12.85 6.36
N ASN A 36 8.36 11.81 5.62
CA ASN A 36 8.77 10.53 6.17
C ASN A 36 10.26 10.53 6.51
N THR A 37 10.64 9.70 7.47
CA THR A 37 12.06 9.44 7.74
C THR A 37 12.73 8.69 6.60
N ARG A 38 14.06 8.70 6.59
CA ARG A 38 14.85 7.93 5.63
C ARG A 38 14.52 6.45 5.71
N GLU A 39 14.42 5.90 6.91
CA GLU A 39 14.17 4.48 7.17
C GLU A 39 12.80 4.06 6.65
N HIS A 40 11.77 4.89 6.89
CA HIS A 40 10.43 4.65 6.35
C HIS A 40 10.41 4.65 4.83
N ASN A 41 11.02 5.67 4.21
CA ASN A 41 11.10 5.77 2.75
C ASN A 41 11.91 4.63 2.11
N LEU A 42 13.01 4.20 2.74
CA LEU A 42 13.78 3.04 2.31
C LEU A 42 12.91 1.78 2.33
N ARG A 43 12.15 1.55 3.41
CA ARG A 43 11.27 0.38 3.51
C ARG A 43 10.14 0.40 2.48
N VAL A 44 9.54 1.57 2.22
CA VAL A 44 8.55 1.72 1.13
C VAL A 44 9.18 1.35 -0.22
N CYS A 45 10.39 1.83 -0.51
CA CYS A 45 11.12 1.47 -1.73
C CYS A 45 11.36 -0.04 -1.84
N GLU A 46 11.88 -0.68 -0.80
CA GLU A 46 12.16 -2.13 -0.77
C GLU A 46 10.90 -2.95 -1.08
N ILE A 47 9.78 -2.65 -0.40
CA ILE A 47 8.50 -3.33 -0.63
C ILE A 47 8.01 -3.12 -2.07
N CYS A 48 8.06 -1.88 -2.57
CA CYS A 48 7.65 -1.60 -3.93
C CYS A 48 8.51 -2.32 -4.98
N ILE A 49 9.82 -2.47 -4.74
CA ILE A 49 10.71 -3.25 -5.61
C ILE A 49 10.29 -4.72 -5.64
N THR A 50 9.99 -5.32 -4.48
CA THR A 50 9.49 -6.71 -4.45
C THR A 50 8.15 -6.85 -5.16
N LEU A 51 7.22 -5.89 -5.04
CA LEU A 51 5.98 -5.89 -5.82
C LEU A 51 6.24 -5.78 -7.33
N LEU A 52 7.23 -4.99 -7.75
CA LEU A 52 7.66 -4.92 -9.16
C LEU A 52 8.19 -6.27 -9.65
N GLU A 53 9.04 -6.93 -8.87
CA GLU A 53 9.62 -8.25 -9.19
C GLU A 53 8.54 -9.33 -9.32
N MET A 54 7.50 -9.26 -8.48
CA MET A 54 6.33 -10.14 -8.54
C MET A 54 5.36 -9.78 -9.70
N GLY A 55 5.59 -8.66 -10.39
CA GLY A 55 4.69 -8.17 -11.45
C GLY A 55 3.34 -7.66 -10.93
N LEU A 56 3.27 -7.26 -9.64
CA LEU A 56 2.05 -6.79 -9.02
C LEU A 56 1.89 -5.27 -9.17
N PRO A 57 0.74 -4.78 -9.66
CA PRO A 57 0.45 -3.35 -9.67
C PRO A 57 0.35 -2.81 -8.24
N PHE A 58 1.02 -1.68 -8.02
CA PHE A 58 0.91 -0.94 -6.75
C PHE A 58 0.86 0.56 -7.00
N ALA A 59 0.45 1.31 -5.98
CA ALA A 59 0.61 2.75 -5.94
C ALA A 59 1.03 3.20 -4.53
N THR A 60 1.82 4.27 -4.50
CA THR A 60 2.21 5.03 -3.30
C THR A 60 1.49 6.37 -3.31
N GLU A 61 1.37 7.02 -2.15
CA GLU A 61 0.68 8.31 -2.01
C GLU A 61 -0.76 8.26 -2.56
N ALA A 62 -1.40 7.09 -2.48
CA ALA A 62 -2.77 6.90 -2.94
C ALA A 62 -3.75 7.37 -1.87
N ARG A 63 -4.85 7.99 -2.31
CA ARG A 63 -5.94 8.39 -1.41
C ARG A 63 -7.17 7.53 -1.63
N LEU A 64 -7.69 6.96 -0.56
CA LEU A 64 -8.92 6.19 -0.56
C LEU A 64 -10.13 7.10 -0.30
N LYS A 65 -11.34 6.65 -0.66
CA LYS A 65 -12.58 7.41 -0.45
C LYS A 65 -12.86 7.75 1.00
N THR A 66 -12.35 6.95 1.93
CA THR A 66 -12.44 7.20 3.38
C THR A 66 -11.50 8.31 3.84
N GLY A 67 -10.72 8.90 2.93
CA GLY A 67 -9.73 9.93 3.23
C GLY A 67 -8.38 9.37 3.70
N VAL A 68 -8.30 8.07 3.97
CA VAL A 68 -7.06 7.38 4.36
C VAL A 68 -6.05 7.41 3.21
N ARG A 69 -4.78 7.58 3.58
CA ARG A 69 -3.62 7.44 2.70
C ARG A 69 -2.76 6.30 3.22
N PRO A 70 -2.88 5.10 2.64
CA PRO A 70 -1.96 4.01 2.93
C PRO A 70 -0.58 4.34 2.36
N ASP A 71 0.47 3.81 2.98
CA ASP A 71 1.83 3.93 2.41
C ASP A 71 1.89 3.30 1.00
N ILE A 72 1.33 2.09 0.86
CA ILE A 72 1.26 1.36 -0.40
C ILE A 72 -0.10 0.67 -0.54
N ILE A 73 -0.67 0.75 -1.74
CA ILE A 73 -1.77 -0.11 -2.16
C ILE A 73 -1.31 -1.05 -3.27
N ALA A 74 -1.73 -2.31 -3.22
CA ALA A 74 -1.46 -3.35 -4.22
C ALA A 74 -2.77 -4.11 -4.53
N PRO A 75 -3.64 -3.57 -5.41
CA PRO A 75 -5.04 -4.01 -5.53
C PRO A 75 -5.26 -5.49 -5.87
N THR A 76 -4.30 -6.13 -6.54
CA THR A 76 -4.38 -7.55 -6.93
C THR A 76 -3.63 -8.47 -5.97
N HIS A 77 -3.05 -7.91 -4.90
CA HIS A 77 -2.43 -8.69 -3.84
C HIS A 77 -3.50 -9.23 -2.87
N VAL A 78 -3.23 -10.37 -2.23
CA VAL A 78 -4.16 -10.99 -1.26
C VAL A 78 -4.43 -10.08 -0.05
N LEU A 79 -3.42 -9.32 0.36
CA LEU A 79 -3.49 -8.25 1.35
C LEU A 79 -3.14 -6.93 0.64
N PRO A 80 -4.13 -6.20 0.09
CA PRO A 80 -3.91 -5.09 -0.84
C PRO A 80 -3.45 -3.79 -0.16
N ILE A 81 -3.44 -3.73 1.16
CA ILE A 81 -2.97 -2.55 1.89
C ILE A 81 -1.67 -2.92 2.61
N ILE A 82 -0.63 -2.14 2.40
CA ILE A 82 0.66 -2.33 3.08
C ILE A 82 1.02 -1.01 3.75
N GLU A 83 1.25 -1.08 5.06
CA GLU A 83 1.58 0.07 5.91
C GLU A 83 2.95 -0.17 6.52
N VAL A 84 3.82 0.83 6.42
CA VAL A 84 5.16 0.80 6.97
C VAL A 84 5.11 1.46 8.34
N LEU A 85 5.53 0.75 9.37
CA LEU A 85 5.48 1.25 10.74
C LEU A 85 6.87 1.69 11.18
N TRP A 86 7.05 2.98 11.45
CA TRP A 86 8.31 3.49 12.02
C TRP A 86 8.23 3.69 13.52
N SER A 87 7.43 4.65 14.01
CA SER A 87 7.26 4.88 15.45
C SER A 87 6.11 4.09 16.07
N GLU A 88 5.11 3.75 15.25
CA GLU A 88 3.88 3.07 15.66
C GLU A 88 4.10 1.56 15.84
N THR A 89 3.39 0.96 16.80
CA THR A 89 3.26 -0.50 16.89
C THR A 89 2.10 -1.00 16.03
N ASN A 90 1.96 -2.33 15.92
CA ASN A 90 0.80 -2.91 15.26
C ASN A 90 -0.51 -2.54 16.00
N GLU A 91 -0.47 -2.52 17.33
CA GLU A 91 -1.60 -2.15 18.17
C GLU A 91 -1.99 -0.68 17.96
N ASP A 92 -1.01 0.23 17.86
CA ASP A 92 -1.27 1.64 17.53
C ASP A 92 -2.03 1.78 16.21
N PHE A 93 -1.62 1.03 15.18
CA PHE A 93 -2.30 1.03 13.89
C PHE A 93 -3.75 0.53 14.02
N LEU A 94 -3.94 -0.58 14.75
CA LEU A 94 -5.26 -1.18 14.95
C LEU A 94 -6.20 -0.23 15.69
N GLU A 95 -5.75 0.46 16.72
CA GLU A 95 -6.59 1.36 17.52
C GLU A 95 -6.89 2.69 16.81
N LYS A 96 -5.93 3.23 16.04
CA LYS A 96 -6.00 4.64 15.57
C LYS A 96 -6.33 4.79 14.08
N LYS A 97 -6.02 3.78 13.27
CA LYS A 97 -6.07 3.87 11.79
C LYS A 97 -6.97 2.81 11.15
N SER A 98 -7.04 1.60 11.72
CA SER A 98 -7.73 0.47 11.09
C SER A 98 -9.21 0.74 10.80
N GLU A 99 -9.94 1.35 11.74
CA GLU A 99 -11.38 1.63 11.60
C GLU A 99 -11.71 2.66 10.51
N LYS A 100 -10.72 3.44 10.05
CA LYS A 100 -10.90 4.43 8.98
C LYS A 100 -10.90 3.79 7.60
N TYR A 101 -10.49 2.52 7.47
CA TYR A 101 -10.56 1.80 6.21
C TYR A 101 -12.00 1.42 5.86
N HIS A 102 -12.25 1.11 4.59
CA HIS A 102 -13.51 0.52 4.19
C HIS A 102 -13.64 -0.88 4.82
N PRO A 103 -14.83 -1.32 5.29
CA PRO A 103 -15.00 -2.62 5.94
C PRO A 103 -14.45 -3.81 5.14
N ASP A 104 -14.55 -3.78 3.80
CA ASP A 104 -14.00 -4.83 2.93
C ASP A 104 -12.47 -4.99 3.01
N LEU A 105 -11.77 -4.01 3.57
CA LEU A 105 -10.32 -3.99 3.76
C LEU A 105 -9.92 -4.31 5.21
N PHE A 106 -10.88 -4.53 6.12
CA PHE A 106 -10.58 -4.89 7.50
C PHE A 106 -9.84 -6.22 7.57
N GLY A 107 -8.73 -6.22 8.29
CA GLY A 107 -7.82 -7.37 8.40
C GLY A 107 -7.00 -7.64 7.14
N LYS A 108 -7.12 -6.84 6.08
CA LYS A 108 -6.41 -7.04 4.81
C LYS A 108 -5.18 -6.13 4.70
N TRP A 109 -4.36 -6.16 5.74
CA TRP A 109 -3.18 -5.32 5.87
C TRP A 109 -1.91 -6.15 6.03
N ILE A 110 -0.82 -5.69 5.45
CA ILE A 110 0.53 -6.05 5.87
C ILE A 110 1.08 -4.87 6.66
N LEU A 111 1.44 -5.10 7.91
CA LEU A 111 2.08 -4.11 8.77
C LEU A 111 3.57 -4.43 8.83
N HIS A 112 4.39 -3.61 8.16
CA HIS A 112 5.81 -3.86 8.03
C HIS A 112 6.63 -2.84 8.81
N SER A 113 7.30 -3.29 9.87
CA SER A 113 8.19 -2.40 10.63
C SER A 113 9.35 -1.90 9.77
N ALA A 114 9.70 -0.62 9.86
CA ALA A 114 10.89 -0.01 9.26
C ALA A 114 12.12 -0.09 10.18
N LYS A 115 11.99 -0.57 11.43
CA LYS A 115 13.11 -0.66 12.39
C LYS A 115 13.96 -1.91 12.19
N HIS A 116 13.43 -2.92 11.53
CA HIS A 116 14.08 -4.22 11.34
C HIS A 116 14.57 -4.37 9.90
N GLU A 117 15.49 -5.30 9.68
CA GLU A 117 15.94 -5.68 8.34
C GLU A 117 14.75 -6.07 7.46
N TYR A 118 14.87 -5.79 6.15
CA TYR A 118 13.81 -6.08 5.20
C TYR A 118 13.67 -7.58 5.01
N ASN A 119 12.43 -8.09 5.06
CA ASN A 119 12.13 -9.49 4.78
C ASN A 119 11.07 -9.58 3.68
N PRO A 120 11.44 -9.89 2.42
CA PRO A 120 10.48 -9.96 1.31
C PRO A 120 9.42 -11.05 1.49
N ARG A 121 9.65 -12.06 2.34
CA ARG A 121 8.66 -13.11 2.64
C ARG A 121 7.41 -12.59 3.36
N LEU A 122 7.45 -11.37 3.90
CA LEU A 122 6.27 -10.72 4.47
C LEU A 122 5.37 -10.09 3.41
N ILE A 123 5.89 -9.93 2.18
CA ILE A 123 5.18 -9.35 1.03
C ILE A 123 4.74 -10.44 0.04
N MET A 124 5.54 -11.50 -0.13
CA MET A 124 5.25 -12.64 -1.01
C MET A 124 4.14 -13.54 -0.48
#